data_AF-A0A534AI57-F1
#
_entry.id   AF-A0A534AI57-F1
#
_cell.length_a   1.000
_cell.length_b   1.000
_cell.length_c   1.000
_cell.angle_alpha   90.00
_cell.angle_beta   90.00
_cell.angle_gamma   90.00
#
_symmetry.space_group_name_H-M   'P 1'
#
loop_
_entity.id
_entity.type
_entity.pdbx_description
1 polymer ?
#
loop_
_entity_poly.entity_id
_entity_poly.type
_entity_poly.pdbx_seq_one_letter_code
_entity_poly.pdbx_strand_id
1 'polypeptide(L)'
;IPQRDTGIPTYDGLPLGQYVSVMEMLNPMHRFWSDGRWNKITLAHGCYWKKCAFCDVSLDYIGRYDRPGEDIAMQRIRALIAETDETGFHLVDEAAPPAGMRALAKRLIDEKLSITWWGNIRFEKAFTPELCRLLAAAGCVAVSGGLEVASDRLLELMQKGVTVEQVARVTRAFSDAGIMVHAYLMYGFPTETAQDTIDALERVRQLFAAGCIQSAYWHRFAATAHSPIGLHPEEYGITLRPPRTVTFAHNDIEFDDPVGTDHDFLGSGLRKALYNYMLGLGLDADVREWFEPRPEGRRRGARRHGRRGSLLSVPATTVPPDLIERLLG
;
A
#
# COMPACT_ATOMS: atom_id res chain seq x y z
N ILE A 1 -3.08 -0.93 -27.51
CA ILE A 1 -4.19 -1.82 -27.92
C ILE A 1 -5.28 -1.68 -26.87
N PRO A 2 -6.55 -1.42 -27.22
CA PRO A 2 -7.65 -1.39 -26.24
C PRO A 2 -7.74 -2.70 -25.47
N GLN A 3 -8.08 -2.66 -24.18
CA GLN A 3 -8.14 -3.85 -23.32
C GLN A 3 -9.19 -4.87 -23.76
N ARG A 4 -10.20 -4.45 -24.54
CA ARG A 4 -11.16 -5.38 -25.13
C ARG A 4 -10.60 -6.22 -26.28
N ASP A 5 -9.53 -5.74 -26.90
CA ASP A 5 -8.86 -6.38 -28.04
C ASP A 5 -7.62 -7.16 -27.59
N THR A 6 -7.29 -7.14 -26.29
CA THR A 6 -6.18 -7.91 -25.72
C THR A 6 -6.61 -9.34 -25.39
N GLY A 7 -5.68 -10.28 -25.58
CA GLY A 7 -5.88 -11.69 -25.27
C GLY A 7 -6.02 -11.98 -23.78
N ILE A 8 -6.27 -13.25 -23.48
CA ILE A 8 -6.27 -13.79 -22.12
C ILE A 8 -4.83 -14.22 -21.80
N PRO A 9 -4.28 -13.89 -20.62
CA PRO A 9 -3.00 -14.46 -20.19
C PRO A 9 -3.07 -15.99 -20.23
N THR A 10 -1.97 -16.64 -20.62
CA THR A 10 -1.84 -18.11 -20.63
C THR A 10 -0.68 -18.50 -19.71
N TYR A 11 -0.87 -19.62 -19.02
CA TYR A 11 0.12 -20.29 -18.18
C TYR A 11 0.66 -21.57 -18.85
N ASP A 12 0.33 -21.79 -20.13
CA ASP A 12 0.83 -22.92 -20.90
C ASP A 12 2.37 -23.01 -20.85
N GLY A 13 2.88 -24.23 -20.72
CA GLY A 13 4.30 -24.52 -20.56
C GLY A 13 4.88 -24.22 -19.17
N LEU A 14 4.13 -23.63 -18.23
CA LEU A 14 4.59 -23.45 -16.85
C LEU A 14 4.28 -24.69 -16.00
N PRO A 15 5.25 -25.22 -15.22
CA PRO A 15 5.04 -26.39 -14.38
C PRO A 15 4.28 -26.01 -13.10
N LEU A 16 3.02 -25.57 -13.22
CA LEU A 16 2.22 -25.05 -12.11
C LEU A 16 2.26 -26.00 -10.90
N GLY A 17 2.12 -27.30 -11.14
CA GLY A 17 2.19 -28.39 -10.15
C GLY A 17 3.51 -28.52 -9.35
N GLN A 18 4.60 -27.88 -9.78
CA GLN A 18 5.93 -28.04 -9.18
C GLN A 18 6.39 -26.83 -8.34
N TYR A 19 5.67 -25.71 -8.40
CA TYR A 19 5.99 -24.56 -7.55
C TYR A 19 5.56 -24.85 -6.10
N VAL A 20 6.54 -24.78 -5.20
CA VAL A 20 6.35 -24.92 -3.75
C VAL A 20 6.03 -23.56 -3.12
N SER A 21 5.10 -23.52 -2.17
CA SER A 21 5.03 -22.38 -1.26
C SER A 21 6.16 -22.49 -0.24
N VAL A 22 6.93 -21.41 -0.08
CA VAL A 22 8.17 -21.40 0.71
C VAL A 22 8.02 -20.56 2.00
N MET A 23 6.91 -19.85 2.20
CA MET A 23 6.77 -18.90 3.31
C MET A 23 5.63 -19.25 4.28
N GLU A 24 6.00 -19.80 5.44
CA GLU A 24 5.12 -19.81 6.62
C GLU A 24 5.28 -18.49 7.39
N MET A 25 4.46 -17.49 7.06
CA MET A 25 4.35 -16.28 7.87
C MET A 25 3.13 -16.35 8.81
N LEU A 26 3.30 -15.86 10.05
CA LEU A 26 2.24 -15.85 11.07
C LEU A 26 1.04 -14.96 10.69
N ASN A 27 1.27 -13.89 9.93
CA ASN A 27 0.20 -13.00 9.49
C ASN A 27 -0.54 -13.65 8.30
N PRO A 28 -1.84 -14.02 8.43
CA PRO A 28 -2.59 -14.68 7.36
C PRO A 28 -2.63 -13.89 6.06
N MET A 29 -2.55 -12.56 6.13
CA MET A 29 -2.62 -11.70 4.96
C MET A 29 -1.32 -11.80 4.13
N HIS A 30 -0.17 -12.11 4.75
CA HIS A 30 1.08 -12.35 4.01
C HIS A 30 1.05 -13.63 3.15
N ARG A 31 0.15 -14.56 3.49
CA ARG A 31 -0.04 -15.80 2.72
C ARG A 31 -0.58 -15.49 1.31
N PHE A 32 -1.29 -14.39 1.09
CA PHE A 32 -1.80 -14.04 -0.25
C PHE A 32 -0.71 -13.80 -1.30
N TRP A 33 0.50 -13.38 -0.90
CA TRP A 33 1.61 -13.17 -1.83
C TRP A 33 2.47 -14.40 -2.09
N SER A 34 2.36 -15.43 -1.25
CA SER A 34 3.31 -16.53 -1.20
C SER A 34 2.67 -17.91 -1.25
N ASP A 35 1.48 -18.04 -0.68
CA ASP A 35 0.69 -19.26 -0.69
C ASP A 35 -0.32 -19.26 -1.83
N GLY A 36 -0.41 -20.43 -2.45
CA GLY A 36 -1.37 -20.71 -3.50
C GLY A 36 -0.98 -20.14 -4.86
N ARG A 37 -1.82 -20.44 -5.85
CA ARG A 37 -1.67 -19.96 -7.21
C ARG A 37 -2.81 -18.99 -7.49
N TRP A 38 -2.43 -17.77 -7.88
CA TRP A 38 -3.38 -16.71 -8.15
C TRP A 38 -3.37 -16.37 -9.63
N ASN A 39 -4.45 -16.71 -10.32
CA ASN A 39 -4.68 -16.25 -11.68
C ASN A 39 -4.69 -14.71 -11.71
N LYS A 40 -3.79 -14.13 -12.49
CA LYS A 40 -3.68 -12.67 -12.63
C LYS A 40 -4.67 -12.15 -13.65
N ILE A 41 -5.50 -11.19 -13.25
CA ILE A 41 -6.44 -10.49 -14.14
C ILE A 41 -6.48 -9.01 -13.79
N THR A 42 -6.96 -8.18 -14.71
CA THR A 42 -7.24 -6.76 -14.49
C THR A 42 -8.70 -6.45 -14.81
N LEU A 43 -9.36 -5.65 -13.97
CA LEU A 43 -10.70 -5.12 -14.27
C LEU A 43 -10.63 -3.85 -15.13
N ALA A 44 -9.56 -3.10 -14.99
CA ALA A 44 -9.19 -1.95 -15.78
C ALA A 44 -7.66 -1.88 -15.93
N HIS A 45 -7.24 -1.27 -17.03
CA HIS A 45 -5.84 -0.91 -17.25
C HIS A 45 -5.67 0.58 -16.96
N GLY A 46 -4.51 0.96 -16.42
CA GLY A 46 -4.23 2.31 -15.95
C GLY A 46 -4.98 2.67 -14.67
N CYS A 47 -4.68 3.86 -14.14
CA CYS A 47 -5.30 4.36 -12.90
C CYS A 47 -6.34 5.45 -13.23
N TYR A 48 -7.58 5.28 -12.75
CA TYR A 48 -8.62 6.30 -12.94
C TYR A 48 -8.36 7.59 -12.13
N TRP A 49 -7.53 7.53 -11.09
CA TRP A 49 -7.18 8.70 -10.28
C TRP A 49 -6.12 9.60 -10.94
N LYS A 50 -5.02 9.00 -11.43
CA LYS A 50 -3.93 9.63 -12.23
C LYS A 50 -3.42 11.01 -11.77
N LYS A 51 -3.48 11.28 -10.46
CA LYS A 51 -3.06 12.57 -9.86
C LYS A 51 -1.97 12.45 -8.81
N CYS A 52 -1.64 11.23 -8.34
CA CYS A 52 -0.63 11.06 -7.30
C CYS A 52 0.71 11.65 -7.76
N ALA A 53 1.29 12.52 -6.94
CA ALA A 53 2.56 13.19 -7.23
C ALA A 53 3.74 12.23 -7.43
N PHE A 54 3.67 11.04 -6.82
CA PHE A 54 4.72 10.04 -6.79
C PHE A 54 4.52 8.85 -7.74
N CYS A 55 3.35 8.72 -8.36
CA CYS A 55 3.11 7.62 -9.30
C CYS A 55 3.63 8.01 -10.69
N ASP A 56 4.11 7.03 -11.47
CA ASP A 56 4.59 7.21 -12.85
C ASP A 56 3.45 7.50 -13.86
N VAL A 57 2.57 8.45 -13.54
CA VAL A 57 1.34 8.75 -14.30
C VAL A 57 1.60 9.25 -15.72
N SER A 58 2.82 9.68 -16.04
CA SER A 58 3.21 10.05 -17.40
C SER A 58 3.48 8.85 -18.31
N LEU A 59 3.64 7.64 -17.75
CA LEU A 59 3.74 6.42 -18.55
C LEU A 59 2.35 6.01 -19.06
N ASP A 60 2.27 5.67 -20.34
CA ASP A 60 1.01 5.27 -21.00
C ASP A 60 0.29 4.13 -20.28
N TYR A 61 1.03 3.22 -19.64
CA TYR A 61 0.42 2.09 -18.94
C TYR A 61 -0.40 2.52 -17.70
N ILE A 62 -0.03 3.63 -17.05
CA ILE A 62 -0.77 4.21 -15.92
C ILE A 62 -1.74 5.28 -16.41
N GLY A 63 -1.27 6.19 -17.25
CA GLY A 63 -2.02 7.39 -17.68
C GLY A 63 -3.23 7.08 -18.55
N ARG A 64 -3.21 5.96 -19.28
CA ARG A 64 -4.33 5.52 -20.13
C ARG A 64 -5.26 4.57 -19.38
N TYR A 65 -6.29 5.16 -18.78
CA TYR A 65 -7.37 4.40 -18.17
C TYR A 65 -8.28 3.77 -19.23
N ASP A 66 -8.46 2.44 -19.17
CA ASP A 66 -9.34 1.67 -20.04
C ASP A 66 -10.02 0.54 -19.26
N ARG A 67 -11.35 0.45 -19.33
CA ARG A 67 -12.16 -0.57 -18.65
C ARG A 67 -12.86 -1.44 -19.69
N PRO A 68 -12.43 -2.70 -19.91
CA PRO A 68 -13.02 -3.58 -20.93
C PRO A 68 -14.48 -3.94 -20.64
N GLY A 69 -14.86 -4.02 -19.36
CA GLY A 69 -16.22 -4.40 -18.93
C GLY A 69 -16.30 -5.80 -18.34
N GLU A 70 -17.38 -6.07 -17.63
CA GLU A 70 -17.59 -7.28 -16.84
C GLU A 70 -17.74 -8.55 -17.68
N ASP A 71 -18.28 -8.47 -18.91
CA ASP A 71 -18.38 -9.63 -19.80
C ASP A 71 -17.00 -10.20 -20.16
N ILE A 72 -16.06 -9.30 -20.46
CA ILE A 72 -14.68 -9.68 -20.77
C ILE A 72 -13.98 -10.21 -19.52
N ALA A 73 -14.20 -9.61 -18.35
CA ALA A 73 -13.66 -10.12 -17.10
C ALA A 73 -14.17 -11.54 -16.80
N MET A 74 -15.48 -11.80 -16.96
CA MET A 74 -16.08 -13.12 -16.77
C MET A 74 -15.58 -14.14 -17.80
N GLN A 75 -15.41 -13.74 -19.06
CA GLN A 75 -14.81 -14.59 -20.10
C GLN A 75 -13.37 -15.00 -19.71
N ARG A 76 -12.55 -14.04 -19.27
CA ARG A 76 -11.17 -14.26 -18.82
C ARG A 76 -11.11 -15.19 -17.61
N ILE A 77 -11.97 -14.98 -16.62
CA ILE A 77 -12.05 -15.82 -15.43
C ILE A 77 -12.35 -17.28 -15.82
N ARG A 78 -13.38 -17.52 -16.66
CA ARG A 78 -13.74 -18.89 -17.07
C ARG A 78 -12.62 -19.57 -17.88
N ALA A 79 -11.97 -18.83 -18.77
CA ALA A 79 -10.87 -19.36 -19.56
C ALA A 79 -9.67 -19.75 -18.67
N LEU A 80 -9.32 -18.90 -17.70
CA LEU A 80 -8.22 -19.17 -16.77
C LEU A 80 -8.53 -20.34 -15.83
N ILE A 81 -9.76 -20.47 -15.34
CA ILE A 81 -10.18 -21.66 -14.58
C ILE A 81 -10.04 -22.92 -15.45
N ALA A 82 -10.50 -22.88 -16.70
CA ALA A 82 -10.42 -24.03 -17.60
C ALA A 82 -8.97 -24.43 -17.95
N GLU A 83 -8.05 -23.47 -18.01
CA GLU A 83 -6.63 -23.69 -18.30
C GLU A 83 -5.86 -24.18 -17.07
N THR A 84 -6.11 -23.59 -15.90
CA THR A 84 -5.26 -23.76 -14.72
C THR A 84 -5.83 -24.70 -13.66
N ASP A 85 -7.15 -24.98 -13.71
CA ASP A 85 -7.92 -25.65 -12.64
C ASP A 85 -7.93 -24.88 -11.31
N GLU A 86 -7.51 -23.61 -11.30
CA GLU A 86 -7.43 -22.77 -10.11
C GLU A 86 -8.56 -21.73 -10.09
N THR A 87 -9.19 -21.57 -8.91
CA THR A 87 -10.28 -20.60 -8.68
C THR A 87 -9.85 -19.37 -7.87
N GLY A 88 -8.54 -19.24 -7.58
CA GLY A 88 -7.94 -18.08 -6.94
C GLY A 88 -7.54 -17.00 -7.95
N PHE A 89 -7.92 -15.74 -7.71
CA PHE A 89 -7.58 -14.59 -8.57
C PHE A 89 -6.92 -13.43 -7.81
N HIS A 90 -5.92 -12.82 -8.43
CA HIS A 90 -5.34 -11.56 -7.97
C HIS A 90 -5.60 -10.47 -9.01
N LEU A 91 -6.34 -9.43 -8.60
CA LEU A 91 -6.58 -8.26 -9.42
C LEU A 91 -5.33 -7.37 -9.41
N VAL A 92 -4.60 -7.36 -10.52
CA VAL A 92 -3.35 -6.61 -10.71
C VAL A 92 -3.57 -5.21 -11.28
N ASP A 93 -4.77 -4.66 -11.12
CA ASP A 93 -5.09 -3.26 -11.44
C ASP A 93 -4.20 -2.29 -10.65
N GLU A 94 -3.83 -1.16 -11.26
CA GLU A 94 -3.19 -0.03 -10.55
C GLU A 94 -4.05 0.45 -9.36
N ALA A 95 -5.37 0.46 -9.58
CA ALA A 95 -6.39 0.58 -8.55
C ALA A 95 -7.68 -0.01 -9.13
N ALA A 96 -8.12 -1.15 -8.62
CA ALA A 96 -9.34 -1.80 -9.09
C ALA A 96 -10.54 -0.87 -8.84
N PRO A 97 -11.30 -0.50 -9.88
CA PRO A 97 -12.34 0.50 -9.75
C PRO A 97 -13.53 -0.06 -8.96
N PRO A 98 -14.07 0.66 -7.95
CA PRO A 98 -15.21 0.18 -7.14
C PRO A 98 -16.42 -0.24 -7.97
N ALA A 99 -16.69 0.48 -9.07
CA ALA A 99 -17.77 0.15 -10.00
C ALA A 99 -17.50 -1.17 -10.76
N GLY A 100 -16.26 -1.43 -11.14
CA GLY A 100 -15.86 -2.69 -11.78
C GLY A 100 -15.95 -3.87 -10.81
N MET A 101 -15.46 -3.70 -9.58
CA MET A 101 -15.56 -4.71 -8.52
C MET A 101 -17.03 -5.04 -8.19
N ARG A 102 -17.89 -4.01 -8.10
CA ARG A 102 -19.34 -4.20 -7.90
C ARG A 102 -19.99 -4.99 -9.05
N ALA A 103 -19.65 -4.66 -10.30
CA ALA A 103 -20.19 -5.34 -11.48
C ALA A 103 -19.73 -6.80 -11.54
N LEU A 104 -18.44 -7.06 -11.30
CA LEU A 104 -17.90 -8.41 -11.19
C LEU A 104 -18.61 -9.20 -10.08
N ALA A 105 -18.72 -8.64 -8.87
CA ALA A 105 -19.32 -9.31 -7.73
C ALA A 105 -20.77 -9.75 -8.01
N LYS A 106 -21.57 -8.88 -8.63
CA LYS A 106 -22.93 -9.22 -9.06
C LYS A 106 -22.94 -10.37 -10.06
N ARG A 107 -22.08 -10.32 -11.08
CA ARG A 107 -21.98 -11.37 -12.11
C ARG A 107 -21.57 -12.72 -11.54
N LEU A 108 -20.60 -12.76 -10.63
CA LEU A 108 -20.19 -13.99 -9.95
C LEU A 108 -21.34 -14.63 -9.17
N ILE A 109 -22.11 -13.81 -8.44
CA ILE A 109 -23.26 -14.26 -7.64
C ILE A 109 -24.40 -14.74 -8.57
N ASP A 110 -24.78 -13.94 -9.55
CA ASP A 110 -25.90 -14.24 -10.47
C ASP A 110 -25.66 -15.54 -11.25
N GLU A 111 -24.40 -15.75 -11.68
CA GLU A 111 -24.00 -16.94 -12.43
C GLU A 111 -23.56 -18.11 -11.54
N LYS A 112 -23.58 -17.94 -10.21
CA LYS A 112 -23.14 -18.94 -9.22
C LYS A 112 -21.71 -19.44 -9.44
N LEU A 113 -20.83 -18.57 -9.98
CA LEU A 113 -19.42 -18.87 -10.17
C LEU A 113 -18.63 -18.51 -8.91
N SER A 114 -18.17 -19.52 -8.19
CA SER A 114 -17.41 -19.34 -6.95
C SER A 114 -15.91 -19.20 -7.24
N ILE A 115 -15.34 -18.06 -6.88
CA ILE A 115 -13.90 -17.80 -6.92
C ILE A 115 -13.45 -17.16 -5.61
N THR A 116 -12.17 -17.22 -5.30
CA THR A 116 -11.56 -16.44 -4.22
C THR A 116 -10.67 -15.38 -4.83
N TRP A 117 -10.74 -14.14 -4.36
CA TRP A 117 -9.94 -13.07 -4.94
C TRP A 117 -9.53 -11.98 -3.97
N TRP A 118 -8.45 -11.30 -4.35
CA TRP A 118 -7.94 -10.11 -3.67
C TRP A 118 -7.32 -9.16 -4.70
N GLY A 119 -7.07 -7.92 -4.31
CA GLY A 119 -6.49 -6.96 -5.25
C GLY A 119 -6.18 -5.60 -4.67
N ASN A 120 -5.52 -4.79 -5.51
CA ASN A 120 -5.11 -3.44 -5.15
C ASN A 120 -6.25 -2.44 -5.42
N ILE A 121 -6.52 -1.57 -4.46
CA ILE A 121 -7.57 -0.54 -4.51
C ILE A 121 -7.03 0.81 -4.02
N ARG A 122 -7.81 1.84 -4.23
CA ARG A 122 -7.67 3.12 -3.53
C ARG A 122 -8.78 3.21 -2.47
N PHE A 123 -8.42 3.53 -1.21
CA PHE A 123 -9.41 3.69 -0.14
C PHE A 123 -10.27 4.93 -0.36
N GLU A 124 -11.44 4.75 -0.98
CA GLU A 124 -12.32 5.83 -1.38
C GLU A 124 -13.77 5.65 -0.90
N LYS A 125 -14.51 6.75 -0.82
CA LYS A 125 -15.91 6.79 -0.33
C LYS A 125 -16.89 5.86 -1.05
N ALA A 126 -16.56 5.39 -2.25
CA ALA A 126 -17.41 4.45 -2.99
C ALA A 126 -17.50 3.07 -2.31
N PHE A 127 -16.52 2.73 -1.45
CA PHE A 127 -16.53 1.52 -0.62
C PHE A 127 -17.39 1.72 0.62
N THR A 128 -18.71 1.59 0.44
CA THR A 128 -19.68 1.57 1.56
C THR A 128 -19.70 0.19 2.24
N PRO A 129 -20.22 0.07 3.48
CA PRO A 129 -20.40 -1.24 4.12
C PRO A 129 -21.20 -2.24 3.29
N GLU A 130 -22.21 -1.78 2.53
CA GLU A 130 -23.01 -2.61 1.64
C GLU A 130 -22.18 -3.13 0.47
N LEU A 131 -21.30 -2.30 -0.11
CA LEU A 131 -20.38 -2.76 -1.14
C LEU A 131 -19.41 -3.78 -0.55
N CYS A 132 -18.81 -3.52 0.61
CA CYS A 132 -17.86 -4.44 1.22
C CYS A 132 -18.50 -5.82 1.49
N ARG A 133 -19.73 -5.86 2.03
CA ARG A 133 -20.50 -7.11 2.20
C ARG A 133 -20.78 -7.82 0.88
N LEU A 134 -21.12 -7.09 -0.18
CA LEU A 134 -21.31 -7.65 -1.52
C LEU A 134 -20.02 -8.26 -2.07
N LEU A 135 -18.88 -7.59 -1.89
CA LEU A 135 -17.58 -8.08 -2.34
C LEU A 135 -17.19 -9.36 -1.57
N ALA A 136 -17.41 -9.40 -0.26
CA ALA A 136 -17.17 -10.58 0.57
C ALA A 136 -18.03 -11.77 0.10
N ALA A 137 -19.33 -11.54 -0.15
CA ALA A 137 -20.23 -12.56 -0.66
C ALA A 137 -19.82 -13.09 -2.05
N ALA A 138 -19.11 -12.29 -2.84
CA ALA A 138 -18.56 -12.67 -4.13
C ALA A 138 -17.13 -13.23 -4.05
N GLY A 139 -16.64 -13.57 -2.85
CA GLY A 139 -15.34 -14.23 -2.65
C GLY A 139 -14.13 -13.30 -2.51
N CYS A 140 -14.34 -11.99 -2.31
CA CYS A 140 -13.25 -11.09 -1.94
C CYS A 140 -12.78 -11.43 -0.52
N VAL A 141 -11.50 -11.75 -0.36
CA VAL A 141 -10.92 -12.13 0.96
C VAL A 141 -9.91 -11.11 1.48
N ALA A 142 -9.34 -10.30 0.60
CA ALA A 142 -8.44 -9.23 0.98
C ALA A 142 -8.42 -8.08 -0.02
N VAL A 143 -8.04 -6.90 0.46
CA VAL A 143 -7.71 -5.74 -0.35
C VAL A 143 -6.41 -5.12 0.13
N SER A 144 -5.60 -4.65 -0.81
CA SER A 144 -4.42 -3.83 -0.54
C SER A 144 -4.64 -2.43 -1.07
N GLY A 145 -4.24 -1.40 -0.33
CA GLY A 145 -4.43 -0.03 -0.78
C GLY A 145 -3.47 0.95 -0.15
N GLY A 146 -3.16 2.02 -0.88
CA GLY A 146 -2.34 3.11 -0.35
C GLY A 146 -3.12 3.96 0.64
N LEU A 147 -2.76 3.87 1.92
CA LEU A 147 -3.05 4.88 2.95
C LEU A 147 -2.01 6.01 2.90
N GLU A 148 -0.77 5.67 2.55
CA GLU A 148 0.40 6.56 2.51
C GLU A 148 0.75 7.16 3.89
N VAL A 149 1.40 8.34 3.91
CA VAL A 149 1.67 9.07 5.16
C VAL A 149 0.33 9.51 5.73
N ALA A 150 -0.01 9.11 6.94
CA ALA A 150 -1.24 9.53 7.58
C ALA A 150 -1.21 11.02 8.05
N SER A 151 -0.40 11.90 7.44
CA SER A 151 -0.36 13.35 7.72
C SER A 151 -1.17 14.08 6.65
N ASP A 152 -2.20 14.84 7.06
CA ASP A 152 -3.10 15.55 6.13
C ASP A 152 -2.33 16.49 5.18
N ARG A 153 -1.32 17.19 5.71
CA ARG A 153 -0.41 18.06 4.94
C ARG A 153 0.28 17.31 3.80
N LEU A 154 0.80 16.10 4.09
CA LEU A 154 1.53 15.31 3.10
C LEU A 154 0.56 14.63 2.12
N LEU A 155 -0.63 14.22 2.56
CA LEU A 155 -1.67 13.69 1.66
C LEU A 155 -2.15 14.72 0.64
N GLU A 156 -2.25 15.99 1.04
CA GLU A 156 -2.53 17.13 0.15
C GLU A 156 -1.41 17.33 -0.86
N LEU A 157 -0.16 17.38 -0.41
CA LEU A 157 1.02 17.54 -1.28
C LEU A 157 1.15 16.38 -2.28
N MET A 158 0.85 15.15 -1.85
CA MET A 158 0.83 13.96 -2.70
C MET A 158 -0.33 13.92 -3.69
N GLN A 159 -1.34 14.79 -3.53
CA GLN A 159 -2.60 14.78 -4.29
C GLN A 159 -3.30 13.42 -4.27
N LYS A 160 -3.26 12.71 -3.14
CA LYS A 160 -3.90 11.38 -3.00
C LYS A 160 -5.42 11.48 -3.03
N GLY A 161 -5.98 12.60 -2.57
CA GLY A 161 -7.42 12.90 -2.56
C GLY A 161 -8.23 12.04 -1.59
N VAL A 162 -7.62 11.59 -0.49
CA VAL A 162 -8.25 10.82 0.59
C VAL A 162 -7.93 11.49 1.93
N THR A 163 -8.81 11.36 2.91
CA THR A 163 -8.61 11.85 4.28
C THR A 163 -8.44 10.68 5.24
N VAL A 164 -7.82 10.92 6.40
CA VAL A 164 -7.68 9.89 7.45
C VAL A 164 -9.04 9.33 7.88
N GLU A 165 -10.05 10.19 8.03
CA GLU A 165 -11.43 9.79 8.32
C GLU A 165 -12.00 8.83 7.27
N GLN A 166 -11.85 9.17 5.99
CA GLN A 166 -12.35 8.32 4.92
C GLN A 166 -11.67 6.95 4.94
N VAL A 167 -10.35 6.92 5.14
CA VAL A 167 -9.62 5.65 5.18
C VAL A 167 -10.02 4.82 6.39
N ALA A 168 -10.14 5.42 7.58
CA ALA A 168 -10.59 4.72 8.78
C ALA A 168 -11.96 4.04 8.56
N ARG A 169 -12.94 4.77 8.03
CA ARG A 169 -14.28 4.23 7.76
C ARG A 169 -14.29 3.13 6.69
N VAL A 170 -13.55 3.32 5.60
CA VAL A 170 -13.49 2.33 4.50
C VAL A 170 -12.79 1.05 4.95
N THR A 171 -11.64 1.16 5.61
CA THR A 171 -10.89 0.01 6.11
C THR A 171 -11.64 -0.75 7.20
N ARG A 172 -12.38 -0.03 8.06
CA ARG A 172 -13.31 -0.63 9.00
C ARG A 172 -14.44 -1.39 8.29
N ALA A 173 -15.06 -0.81 7.26
CA ALA A 173 -16.13 -1.46 6.50
C ALA A 173 -15.68 -2.75 5.81
N PHE A 174 -14.44 -2.81 5.31
CA PHE A 174 -13.84 -4.05 4.81
C PHE A 174 -13.64 -5.08 5.92
N SER A 175 -13.03 -4.68 7.03
CA SER A 175 -12.76 -5.57 8.17
C SER A 175 -14.03 -6.14 8.78
N ASP A 176 -15.08 -5.32 8.96
CA ASP A 176 -16.39 -5.77 9.45
C ASP A 176 -17.11 -6.72 8.48
N ALA A 177 -16.79 -6.66 7.18
CA ALA A 177 -17.27 -7.61 6.18
C ALA A 177 -16.44 -8.90 6.12
N GLY A 178 -15.40 -9.04 6.95
CA GLY A 178 -14.49 -10.18 6.95
C GLY A 178 -13.41 -10.14 5.86
N ILE A 179 -13.22 -8.98 5.21
CA ILE A 179 -12.17 -8.78 4.20
C ILE A 179 -10.93 -8.21 4.88
N MET A 180 -9.80 -8.90 4.75
CA MET A 180 -8.54 -8.40 5.29
C MET A 180 -8.04 -7.19 4.52
N VAL A 181 -7.40 -6.26 5.22
CA VAL A 181 -6.89 -5.01 4.69
C VAL A 181 -5.39 -4.94 4.89
N HIS A 182 -4.67 -4.75 3.78
CA HIS A 182 -3.28 -4.32 3.75
C HIS A 182 -3.17 -2.83 3.43
N ALA A 183 -2.44 -2.09 4.24
CA ALA A 183 -2.13 -0.70 3.96
C ALA A 183 -0.70 -0.53 3.43
N TYR A 184 -0.55 0.02 2.22
CA TYR A 184 0.73 0.58 1.79
C TYR A 184 0.89 1.95 2.44
N LEU A 185 2.01 2.11 3.13
CA LEU A 185 2.41 3.32 3.85
C LEU A 185 3.69 3.85 3.23
N MET A 186 3.90 5.15 3.30
CA MET A 186 5.07 5.80 2.73
C MET A 186 5.70 6.73 3.75
N TYR A 187 7.03 6.78 3.81
CA TYR A 187 7.77 7.75 4.60
C TYR A 187 8.99 8.24 3.82
N GLY A 188 9.44 9.45 4.09
CA GLY A 188 10.45 10.13 3.29
C GLY A 188 9.98 10.99 2.17
N PHE A 189 8.69 11.32 2.14
CA PHE A 189 8.22 12.20 1.11
C PHE A 189 8.88 13.58 1.28
N PRO A 190 9.10 14.34 0.20
CA PRO A 190 9.71 15.66 0.33
C PRO A 190 9.01 16.53 1.37
N THR A 191 9.83 17.24 2.14
CA THR A 191 9.43 18.09 3.26
C THR A 191 8.88 17.34 4.48
N GLU A 192 8.92 16.01 4.52
CA GLU A 192 8.47 15.24 5.67
C GLU A 192 9.40 15.44 6.88
N THR A 193 8.80 15.89 7.99
CA THR A 193 9.51 16.10 9.25
C THR A 193 9.45 14.86 10.14
N ALA A 194 10.31 14.80 11.17
CA ALA A 194 10.19 13.76 12.19
C ALA A 194 8.82 13.78 12.89
N GLN A 195 8.21 14.95 13.07
CA GLN A 195 6.87 15.06 13.66
C GLN A 195 5.81 14.39 12.77
N ASP A 196 5.85 14.64 11.45
CA ASP A 196 4.92 14.02 10.50
C ASP A 196 5.00 12.49 10.56
N THR A 197 6.22 11.94 10.61
CA THR A 197 6.43 10.49 10.68
C THR A 197 5.89 9.89 11.99
N ILE A 198 6.09 10.58 13.12
CA ILE A 198 5.61 10.12 14.43
C ILE A 198 4.09 10.18 14.53
N ASP A 199 3.49 11.28 14.06
CA ASP A 199 2.04 11.42 14.01
C ASP A 199 1.41 10.39 13.05
N ALA A 200 2.09 10.09 11.93
CA ALA A 200 1.65 9.04 11.01
C ALA A 200 1.70 7.66 11.67
N LEU A 201 2.77 7.33 12.41
CA LEU A 201 2.88 6.06 13.13
C LEU A 201 1.79 5.93 14.21
N GLU A 202 1.47 7.00 14.93
CA GLU A 202 0.41 7.00 15.94
C GLU A 202 -0.97 6.74 15.33
N ARG A 203 -1.29 7.35 14.18
CA ARG A 203 -2.54 7.05 13.46
C ARG A 203 -2.57 5.59 13.00
N VAL A 204 -1.45 5.05 12.51
CA VAL A 204 -1.34 3.64 12.13
C VAL A 204 -1.53 2.72 13.33
N ARG A 205 -0.94 3.03 14.48
CA ARG A 205 -1.17 2.28 15.74
C ARG A 205 -2.66 2.24 16.08
N GLN A 206 -3.35 3.38 16.03
CA GLN A 206 -4.79 3.47 16.30
C GLN A 206 -5.63 2.68 15.28
N LEU A 207 -5.25 2.66 14.00
CA LEU A 207 -5.93 1.83 12.99
C LEU A 207 -5.79 0.32 13.28
N PHE A 208 -4.61 -0.13 13.72
CA PHE A 208 -4.45 -1.51 14.19
C PHE A 208 -5.28 -1.78 15.44
N ALA A 209 -5.24 -0.89 16.44
CA ALA A 209 -6.00 -1.04 17.68
C ALA A 209 -7.53 -1.07 17.43
N ALA A 210 -8.03 -0.25 16.50
CA ALA A 210 -9.43 -0.22 16.09
C ALA A 210 -9.81 -1.36 15.14
N GLY A 211 -8.90 -2.28 14.81
CA GLY A 211 -9.16 -3.41 13.90
C GLY A 211 -9.50 -2.99 12.47
N CYS A 212 -9.09 -1.78 12.05
CA CYS A 212 -9.30 -1.29 10.70
C CYS A 212 -8.41 -2.00 9.67
N ILE A 213 -7.19 -2.38 10.08
CA ILE A 213 -6.18 -3.01 9.21
C ILE A 213 -5.54 -4.21 9.89
N GLN A 214 -5.18 -5.23 9.11
CA GLN A 214 -4.56 -6.47 9.61
C GLN A 214 -3.08 -6.55 9.24
N SER A 215 -2.63 -5.74 8.29
CA SER A 215 -1.23 -5.66 7.89
C SER A 215 -0.97 -4.34 7.19
N ALA A 216 0.28 -3.89 7.23
CA ALA A 216 0.72 -2.74 6.46
C ALA A 216 2.21 -2.90 6.12
N TYR A 217 2.73 -2.02 5.26
CA TYR A 217 4.16 -1.95 4.99
C TYR A 217 4.62 -0.52 4.72
N TRP A 218 5.72 -0.10 5.35
CA TRP A 218 6.35 1.20 5.12
C TRP A 218 7.35 1.14 3.96
N HIS A 219 7.00 1.79 2.86
CA HIS A 219 7.92 2.06 1.76
C HIS A 219 8.68 3.36 2.00
N ARG A 220 10.00 3.30 1.83
CA ARG A 220 10.82 4.50 1.70
C ARG A 220 10.45 5.15 0.38
N PHE A 221 10.05 6.43 0.41
CA PHE A 221 9.79 7.17 -0.81
C PHE A 221 11.05 7.23 -1.68
N ALA A 222 10.85 7.03 -2.98
CA ALA A 222 11.83 7.26 -4.03
C ALA A 222 11.16 8.15 -5.10
N ALA A 223 11.87 9.17 -5.57
CA ALA A 223 11.41 9.95 -6.71
C ALA A 223 11.66 9.14 -7.99
N THR A 224 10.70 9.11 -8.90
CA THR A 224 10.81 8.34 -10.15
C THR A 224 10.77 9.26 -11.36
N ALA A 225 11.49 8.90 -12.43
CA ALA A 225 11.63 9.72 -13.64
C ALA A 225 10.33 10.09 -14.36
N HIS A 226 9.24 9.36 -14.12
CA HIS A 226 7.97 9.53 -14.82
C HIS A 226 6.84 10.02 -13.91
N SER A 227 7.15 10.29 -12.64
CA SER A 227 6.22 10.87 -11.68
C SER A 227 6.18 12.39 -11.79
N PRO A 228 5.06 13.05 -11.44
CA PRO A 228 5.00 14.52 -11.37
C PRO A 228 6.14 15.12 -10.55
N ILE A 229 6.53 14.47 -9.44
CA ILE A 229 7.66 14.92 -8.62
C ILE A 229 9.03 14.73 -9.29
N GLY A 230 9.20 13.70 -10.12
CA GLY A 230 10.40 13.55 -10.95
C GLY A 230 10.46 14.50 -12.14
N LEU A 231 9.31 14.93 -12.66
CA LEU A 231 9.22 15.87 -13.79
C LEU A 231 9.30 17.34 -13.34
N HIS A 232 8.78 17.65 -12.16
CA HIS A 232 8.67 19.01 -11.60
C HIS A 232 9.15 19.06 -10.14
N PRO A 233 10.40 18.65 -9.83
CA PRO A 233 10.93 18.57 -8.46
C PRO A 233 10.91 19.91 -7.70
N GLU A 234 10.98 21.03 -8.42
CA GLU A 234 10.91 22.39 -7.87
C GLU A 234 9.58 22.68 -7.17
N GLU A 235 8.48 22.08 -7.62
CA GLU A 235 7.15 22.24 -6.99
C GLU A 235 7.09 21.57 -5.61
N TYR A 236 8.00 20.63 -5.35
CA TYR A 236 8.09 19.86 -4.11
C TYR A 236 9.30 20.26 -3.25
N GLY A 237 10.05 21.29 -3.65
CA GLY A 237 11.16 21.85 -2.88
C GLY A 237 12.40 20.95 -2.81
N ILE A 238 12.59 20.03 -3.76
CA ILE A 238 13.74 19.12 -3.81
C ILE A 238 14.61 19.36 -5.04
N THR A 239 15.85 18.88 -4.98
CA THR A 239 16.75 18.84 -6.14
C THR A 239 17.05 17.40 -6.51
N LEU A 240 16.81 17.03 -7.77
CA LEU A 240 17.10 15.69 -8.26
C LEU A 240 18.60 15.51 -8.57
N ARG A 241 19.11 14.32 -8.29
CA ARG A 241 20.45 13.83 -8.60
C ARG A 241 20.36 12.65 -9.57
N PRO A 242 20.08 12.90 -10.85
CA PRO A 242 19.95 11.83 -11.84
C PRO A 242 21.28 11.06 -11.98
N PRO A 243 21.23 9.72 -12.13
CA PRO A 243 22.44 8.94 -12.33
C PRO A 243 23.09 9.29 -13.68
N ARG A 244 24.42 9.18 -13.76
CA ARG A 244 25.18 9.43 -15.01
C ARG A 244 24.81 8.47 -16.14
N THR A 245 24.38 7.27 -15.78
CA THR A 245 23.98 6.20 -16.69
C THR A 245 22.68 5.59 -16.19
N VAL A 246 21.68 5.52 -17.07
CA VAL A 246 20.40 4.87 -16.79
C VAL A 246 20.39 3.54 -17.53
N THR A 247 20.04 2.46 -16.83
CA THR A 247 19.80 1.14 -17.41
C THR A 247 18.31 0.88 -17.55
N PHE A 248 17.93 -0.13 -18.34
CA PHE A 248 16.54 -0.54 -18.45
C PHE A 248 15.90 -0.80 -17.08
N ALA A 249 14.66 -0.33 -16.89
CA ALA A 249 13.86 -0.45 -15.67
C ALA A 249 14.48 0.18 -14.41
N HIS A 250 15.39 1.13 -14.55
CA HIS A 250 15.93 1.92 -13.43
C HIS A 250 15.33 3.33 -13.43
N ASN A 251 14.12 3.45 -12.87
CA ASN A 251 13.33 4.70 -12.90
C ASN A 251 13.61 5.61 -11.68
N ASP A 252 14.19 5.07 -10.61
CA ASP A 252 14.44 5.80 -9.37
C ASP A 252 15.55 6.84 -9.56
N ILE A 253 15.30 8.03 -9.02
CA ILE A 253 16.19 9.18 -9.04
C ILE A 253 16.48 9.58 -7.60
N GLU A 254 17.76 9.62 -7.24
CA GLU A 254 18.18 10.20 -5.96
C GLU A 254 17.81 11.68 -5.90
N PHE A 255 17.53 12.19 -4.71
CA PHE A 255 17.22 13.61 -4.53
C PHE A 255 17.84 14.13 -3.24
N ASP A 256 17.94 15.46 -3.16
CA ASP A 256 18.31 16.20 -1.96
C ASP A 256 17.07 16.95 -1.44
N ASP A 257 16.77 16.74 -0.15
CA ASP A 257 15.70 17.44 0.58
C ASP A 257 16.33 18.40 1.61
N PRO A 258 16.04 19.71 1.53
CA PRO A 258 16.62 20.71 2.42
C PRO A 258 16.18 20.56 3.89
N VAL A 259 15.10 19.82 4.19
CA VAL A 259 14.65 19.60 5.58
C VAL A 259 15.65 18.76 6.38
N GLY A 260 16.38 17.85 5.72
CA GLY A 260 17.46 17.09 6.35
C GLY A 260 17.01 16.10 7.43
N THR A 261 15.74 15.65 7.39
CA THR A 261 15.21 14.63 8.31
C THR A 261 16.00 13.32 8.17
N ASP A 262 16.50 12.76 9.27
CA ASP A 262 17.16 11.45 9.29
C ASP A 262 16.11 10.32 9.18
N HIS A 263 15.73 10.03 7.96
CA HIS A 263 14.74 9.01 7.72
C HIS A 263 15.28 7.58 7.77
N ASP A 264 16.59 7.36 7.70
CA ASP A 264 17.16 6.04 7.93
C ASP A 264 16.92 5.61 9.39
N PHE A 265 17.13 6.55 10.31
CA PHE A 265 16.78 6.37 11.72
C PHE A 265 15.27 6.12 11.87
N LEU A 266 14.42 6.98 11.31
CA LEU A 266 12.97 6.82 11.43
C LEU A 266 12.46 5.50 10.84
N GLY A 267 12.97 5.11 9.66
CA GLY A 267 12.59 3.87 8.97
C GLY A 267 12.86 2.61 9.80
N SER A 268 13.90 2.62 10.64
CA SER A 268 14.19 1.51 11.55
C SER A 268 13.13 1.36 12.65
N GLY A 269 12.71 2.49 13.26
CA GLY A 269 11.65 2.51 14.27
C GLY A 269 10.28 2.16 13.70
N LEU A 270 9.94 2.73 12.53
CA LEU A 270 8.70 2.42 11.80
C LEU A 270 8.57 0.91 11.52
N ARG A 271 9.65 0.27 11.06
CA ARG A 271 9.67 -1.18 10.77
C ARG A 271 9.49 -1.99 12.05
N LYS A 272 10.17 -1.63 13.14
CA LYS A 272 10.07 -2.29 14.44
C LYS A 272 8.65 -2.19 14.99
N ALA A 273 8.07 -0.99 14.99
CA ALA A 273 6.70 -0.74 15.44
C ALA A 273 5.70 -1.58 14.65
N LEU A 274 5.76 -1.50 13.32
CA LEU A 274 4.80 -2.16 12.45
C LEU A 274 4.83 -3.69 12.55
N TYR A 275 6.02 -4.27 12.70
CA TYR A 275 6.16 -5.70 12.96
C TYR A 275 5.41 -6.13 14.23
N ASN A 276 5.50 -5.34 15.30
CA ASN A 276 4.82 -5.61 16.57
C ASN A 276 3.30 -5.38 16.47
N TYR A 277 2.87 -4.30 15.79
CA TYR A 277 1.44 -4.01 15.61
C TYR A 277 0.71 -5.12 14.84
N MET A 278 1.35 -5.70 13.82
CA MET A 278 0.80 -6.86 13.10
C MET A 278 0.64 -8.12 13.96
N LEU A 279 1.29 -8.17 15.13
CA LEU A 279 1.16 -9.24 16.12
C LEU A 279 0.28 -8.82 17.31
N GLY A 280 -0.35 -7.64 17.26
CA GLY A 280 -1.17 -7.08 18.34
C GLY A 280 -0.35 -6.58 19.54
N LEU A 281 0.96 -6.38 19.39
CA LEU A 281 1.86 -5.99 20.48
C LEU A 281 2.13 -4.49 20.49
N GLY A 282 2.22 -3.91 21.68
CA GLY A 282 2.58 -2.49 21.87
C GLY A 282 1.55 -1.50 21.32
N LEU A 283 0.30 -1.94 21.15
CA LEU A 283 -0.80 -1.08 20.74
C LEU A 283 -1.21 -0.09 21.83
N ASP A 284 -0.82 -0.27 23.08
CA ASP A 284 -1.08 0.71 24.16
C ASP A 284 0.17 1.54 24.54
N ALA A 285 1.29 1.31 23.85
CA ALA A 285 2.57 1.95 24.16
C ALA A 285 2.73 3.30 23.47
N ASP A 286 3.59 4.16 24.02
CA ASP A 286 4.00 5.39 23.35
C ASP A 286 4.85 5.05 22.12
N VAL A 287 4.48 5.58 20.96
CA VAL A 287 5.15 5.29 19.68
C VAL A 287 6.64 5.61 19.68
N ARG A 288 7.10 6.50 20.57
CA ARG A 288 8.53 6.87 20.69
C ARG A 288 9.40 5.71 21.18
N GLU A 289 8.83 4.73 21.87
CA GLU A 289 9.56 3.56 22.38
C GLU A 289 10.16 2.70 21.26
N TRP A 290 9.64 2.80 20.05
CA TRP A 290 10.15 2.07 18.89
C TRP A 290 11.45 2.64 18.32
N PHE A 291 11.81 3.87 18.69
CA PHE A 291 12.94 4.60 18.13
C PHE A 291 14.11 4.62 19.12
N GLU A 292 14.85 3.52 19.17
CA GLU A 292 16.09 3.45 19.96
C GLU A 292 17.25 4.16 19.23
N PRO A 293 18.07 4.96 19.92
CA PRO A 293 19.27 5.52 19.31
C PRO A 293 20.17 4.40 18.79
N ARG A 294 20.80 4.59 17.61
CA ARG A 294 21.79 3.63 17.10
C ARG A 294 22.81 3.34 18.20
N PRO A 295 23.12 2.07 18.54
CA PRO A 295 24.22 1.79 19.44
C PRO A 295 25.47 2.41 18.84
N GLU A 296 26.14 3.30 19.60
CA GLU A 296 27.39 3.91 19.18
C GLU A 296 28.34 2.78 18.76
N GLY A 297 28.56 2.64 17.45
CA GLY A 297 29.43 1.62 16.91
C GLY A 297 30.77 1.70 17.60
N ARG A 298 31.28 0.54 18.06
CA ARG A 298 32.62 0.37 18.65
C ARG A 298 33.65 1.15 17.82
N ARG A 299 33.98 2.38 18.21
CA ARG A 299 35.18 3.06 17.76
C ARG A 299 36.36 2.29 18.36
N ARG A 300 37.07 1.52 17.53
CA ARG A 300 38.38 0.98 17.89
C ARG A 300 39.29 2.16 18.23
N GLY A 301 39.57 2.32 19.53
CA GLY A 301 40.67 3.15 20.05
C GLY A 301 40.47 4.66 19.98
N ALA A 302 39.69 5.23 20.91
CA ALA A 302 39.92 6.60 21.36
C ALA A 302 39.41 6.77 22.80
N ARG A 303 40.25 7.35 23.65
CA ARG A 303 40.09 7.48 25.10
C ARG A 303 38.82 8.26 25.46
N ARG A 304 38.17 7.81 26.53
CA ARG A 304 37.07 8.46 27.26
C ARG A 304 37.34 9.95 27.45
N HIS A 305 36.47 10.79 26.88
CA HIS A 305 36.07 12.07 27.47
C HIS A 305 34.57 12.24 27.23
N GLY A 306 33.85 12.53 28.31
CA GLY A 306 32.41 12.64 28.32
C GLY A 306 31.91 13.75 27.41
N ARG A 307 31.13 13.36 26.41
CA ARG A 307 30.03 14.16 25.88
C ARG A 307 28.87 13.18 25.75
N ARG A 308 27.82 13.38 26.55
CA ARG A 308 26.50 12.79 26.27
C ARG A 308 26.18 13.19 24.83
N GLY A 309 26.20 12.23 23.91
CA GLY A 309 25.70 12.44 22.57
C GLY A 309 24.28 12.98 22.70
N SER A 310 24.00 14.08 22.01
CA SER A 310 22.65 14.63 21.88
C SER A 310 21.73 13.49 21.45
N LEU A 311 20.87 13.03 22.36
CA LEU A 311 19.73 12.19 22.03
C LEU A 311 18.99 12.93 20.91
N LEU A 312 18.91 12.36 19.71
CA LEU A 312 17.89 12.79 18.75
C LEU A 312 16.55 12.56 19.46
N SER A 313 16.00 13.61 20.07
CA SER A 313 14.78 13.51 20.84
C SER A 313 13.64 13.33 19.85
N VAL A 314 13.15 12.11 19.71
CA VAL A 314 11.94 11.83 18.94
C VAL A 314 10.80 12.63 19.58
N PRO A 315 10.09 13.47 18.80
CA PRO A 315 9.05 14.31 19.36
C PRO A 315 7.87 13.48 19.86
N ALA A 316 7.10 14.02 20.80
CA ALA A 316 5.83 13.43 21.19
C ALA A 316 4.81 13.57 20.06
N THR A 317 3.92 12.60 19.91
CA THR A 317 2.81 12.69 18.94
C THR A 317 1.89 13.86 19.29
N THR A 318 1.39 14.55 18.26
CA THR A 318 0.32 15.56 18.40
C THR A 318 -1.07 14.98 18.14
N VAL A 319 -1.14 13.72 17.70
CA VAL A 319 -2.38 13.03 17.39
C VAL A 319 -3.12 12.68 18.69
N PRO A 320 -4.41 13.06 18.83
CA PRO A 320 -5.20 12.65 19.98
C PRO A 320 -5.28 11.12 20.10
N PRO A 321 -5.19 10.55 21.32
CA PRO A 321 -5.12 9.10 21.53
C PRO A 321 -6.36 8.33 21.06
N ASP A 322 -7.50 9.02 20.92
CA ASP A 322 -8.82 8.51 20.56
C ASP A 322 -9.28 8.98 19.16
N LEU A 323 -8.36 9.47 18.32
CA LEU A 323 -8.72 10.04 17.01
C LEU A 323 -9.50 9.06 16.14
N ILE A 324 -8.98 7.85 15.90
CA ILE A 324 -9.64 6.88 15.02
C ILE A 324 -10.97 6.40 15.59
N GLU A 325 -11.05 6.16 16.90
CA GLU A 325 -12.30 5.76 17.56
C GLU A 325 -13.41 6.80 17.35
N ARG A 326 -13.09 8.10 17.56
CA ARG A 326 -14.05 9.19 17.33
C ARG A 326 -14.48 9.32 15.87
N LEU A 327 -13.61 8.99 14.91
CA LEU A 327 -13.93 9.04 13.48
C LEU A 327 -14.84 7.89 13.03
N LEU A 328 -14.85 6.78 13.78
CA LEU A 328 -15.69 5.62 13.52
C LEU A 328 -17.09 5.75 14.14
N GLY A 329 -17.24 6.56 15.21
CA GLY A 329 -18.52 6.85 15.85
C GLY A 329 -18.76 6.02 17.09
#